data_AF-A0AAE0PD54-F1
#
_entry.id   AF-A0AAE0PD54-F1
#
_cell.length_a   1.000
_cell.length_b   1.000
_cell.length_c   1.000
_cell.angle_alpha   90.00
_cell.angle_beta   90.00
_cell.angle_gamma   90.00
#
_symmetry.space_group_name_H-M   'P 1'
#
loop_
_entity.id
_entity.type
_entity.pdbx_description
1 polymer ?
#
loop_
_entity_poly.entity_id
_entity_poly.type
_entity_poly.pdbx_seq_one_letter_code
_entity_poly.pdbx_strand_id
1 'polypeptide(L)'
;MFKPRAIEAYRRDEKLGHQMLTPEERIRLLKPYLPSPPLHPSEQANKRAMENEQRLGVRRFLKRQWHLFVFIVIHFFFSLYIRIRQAYHQVVNKISSVYHHHHRAPDLIYNDVKDLRRLPKHLSVVLTLDEDARGGTGLAKLIEEASDIAAWCASARIPQLSIYEKTGTLKGYLPRVHRSMTQKLAAYFGPNTPGVGIRAPHCPSIETAPTLAASRIENDGLKHLSVMILSAEDGRDSIVDLTKTLADMSQRGKISTSDITIELVDAELSESVMGEPDLLLLFGPRVELVGYPPWQVRLTEISHVQDNEGVNYQVFYRGLLKYAGAQMRWGR
;
A
#
# COMPACT_ATOMS: atom_id res chain seq x y z
N MET A 1 23.66 33.87 26.42
CA MET A 1 24.95 33.95 25.69
C MET A 1 25.87 34.85 26.51
N PHE A 2 27.01 34.33 27.00
CA PHE A 2 27.91 35.10 27.87
C PHE A 2 28.52 36.29 27.12
N LYS A 3 28.64 37.46 27.76
CA LYS A 3 29.30 38.63 27.17
C LYS A 3 30.79 38.32 26.96
N PRO A 4 31.33 38.44 25.74
CA PRO A 4 32.68 37.96 25.39
C PRO A 4 33.78 38.58 26.27
N ARG A 5 33.66 39.89 26.58
CA ARG A 5 34.59 40.59 27.48
C ARG A 5 34.63 40.05 28.91
N ALA A 6 33.50 39.59 29.45
CA ALA A 6 33.45 39.06 30.82
C ALA A 6 34.10 37.67 30.91
N ILE A 7 33.96 36.86 29.85
CA ILE A 7 34.61 35.56 29.74
C ILE A 7 36.12 35.71 29.59
N GLU A 8 36.58 36.66 28.78
CA GLU A 8 38.01 36.92 28.59
C GLU A 8 38.68 37.41 29.88
N ALA A 9 38.00 38.27 30.64
CA ALA A 9 38.49 38.75 31.93
C ALA A 9 38.61 37.60 32.94
N TYR A 10 37.59 36.73 33.02
CA TYR A 10 37.61 35.56 33.90
C TYR A 10 38.70 34.54 33.50
N ARG A 11 38.83 34.24 32.20
CA ARG A 11 39.86 33.30 31.69
C ARG A 11 41.28 33.83 31.85
N ARG A 12 41.49 35.15 31.83
CA ARG A 12 42.80 35.76 32.12
C ARG A 12 43.16 35.65 33.59
N ASP A 13 42.20 35.85 34.49
CA ASP A 13 42.40 35.68 35.94
C ASP A 13 42.70 34.22 36.30
N GLU A 14 41.99 33.26 35.67
CA GLU A 14 42.23 31.82 35.83
C GLU A 14 43.65 31.40 35.40
N LYS A 15 44.14 31.92 34.26
CA LYS A 15 45.51 31.65 33.78
C LYS A 15 46.60 32.19 34.71
N LEU A 16 46.29 33.18 35.54
CA LEU A 16 47.21 33.78 36.53
C LEU A 16 46.96 33.26 37.96
N GLY A 17 46.24 32.14 38.10
CA GLY A 17 46.02 31.51 39.40
C GLY A 17 45.10 32.31 40.32
N HIS A 18 44.15 33.07 39.76
CA HIS A 18 43.14 33.84 40.50
C HIS A 18 43.70 34.94 41.42
N GLN A 19 44.77 35.59 40.99
CA GLN A 19 45.41 36.70 41.70
C GLN A 19 45.04 38.08 41.10
N MET A 20 44.38 38.13 39.94
CA MET A 20 44.10 39.38 39.22
C MET A 20 42.77 40.01 39.66
N LEU A 21 41.78 39.20 40.02
CA LEU A 21 40.45 39.66 40.44
C LEU A 21 40.18 39.34 41.92
N THR A 22 39.62 40.30 42.65
CA THR A 22 39.14 40.05 44.01
C THR A 22 37.93 39.10 44.00
N PRO A 23 37.65 38.38 45.10
CA PRO A 23 36.50 37.47 45.19
C PRO A 23 35.16 38.16 44.86
N GLU A 24 34.99 39.41 45.27
CA GLU A 24 33.77 40.20 45.04
C GLU A 24 33.61 40.59 43.56
N GLU A 25 34.71 40.91 42.87
CA GLU A 25 34.70 41.21 41.43
C GLU A 25 34.38 39.96 40.60
N ARG A 26 34.87 38.79 41.02
CA ARG A 26 34.50 37.50 40.40
C ARG A 26 33.01 37.22 40.57
N ILE A 27 32.46 37.46 41.77
CA ILE A 27 31.02 37.32 42.02
C ILE A 27 30.22 38.31 41.17
N ARG A 28 30.67 39.55 41.00
CA ARG A 28 30.01 40.54 40.14
C ARG A 28 30.03 40.14 38.66
N LEU A 29 31.11 39.54 38.18
CA LEU A 29 31.19 39.00 36.80
C LEU A 29 30.19 37.86 36.59
N LEU A 30 29.93 37.05 37.62
CA LEU A 30 29.02 35.90 37.57
C LEU A 30 27.55 36.26 37.87
N LYS A 31 27.29 37.33 38.63
CA LYS A 31 25.95 37.76 39.09
C LYS A 31 24.88 37.83 37.98
N PRO A 32 25.17 38.29 36.75
CA PRO A 32 24.18 38.31 35.66
C PRO A 32 23.83 36.93 35.10
N TYR A 33 24.62 35.91 35.42
CA TYR A 33 24.49 34.54 34.91
C TYR A 33 24.04 33.54 35.99
N LEU A 34 24.01 33.97 37.25
CA LEU A 34 23.43 33.19 38.33
C LEU A 34 21.91 33.20 38.20
N PRO A 35 21.24 32.06 38.48
CA PRO A 35 19.78 32.03 38.53
C PRO A 35 19.27 33.07 39.53
N SER A 36 18.22 33.80 39.16
CA SER A 36 17.62 34.77 40.07
C SER A 36 17.17 34.06 41.36
N PRO A 37 17.40 34.65 42.55
CA PRO A 37 16.93 34.05 43.79
C PRO A 37 15.41 33.85 43.73
N PRO A 38 14.87 32.84 44.44
CA PRO A 38 13.43 32.60 44.49
C PRO A 38 12.73 33.88 44.96
N LEU A 39 11.88 34.41 44.08
CA LEU A 39 11.10 35.63 44.33
C LEU A 39 10.19 35.45 45.54
N HIS A 40 9.98 36.51 46.32
CA HIS A 40 9.02 36.52 47.41
C HIS A 40 7.60 36.22 46.85
N PRO A 41 6.69 35.59 47.62
CA PRO A 41 5.36 35.21 47.12
C PRO A 41 4.55 36.37 46.50
N SER A 42 4.73 37.59 47.02
CA SER A 42 4.12 38.83 46.49
C SER A 42 4.68 39.23 45.12
N GLU A 43 5.99 39.10 44.92
CA GLU A 43 6.64 39.40 43.64
C GLU A 43 6.35 38.32 42.58
N GLN A 44 6.18 37.07 43.00
CA GLN A 44 5.72 35.98 42.12
C GLN A 44 4.29 36.21 41.64
N ALA A 45 3.40 36.67 42.52
CA ALA A 45 2.03 37.01 42.15
C ALA A 45 1.98 38.18 41.15
N ASN A 46 2.75 39.24 41.38
CA ASN A 46 2.84 40.38 40.47
C ASN A 46 3.47 40.03 39.11
N LYS A 47 4.55 39.21 39.10
CA LYS A 47 5.11 38.70 37.83
C LYS A 47 4.13 37.82 37.07
N ARG A 48 3.38 36.94 37.76
CA ARG A 48 2.35 36.11 37.12
C ARG A 48 1.17 36.92 36.58
N ALA A 49 0.75 37.97 37.28
CA ALA A 49 -0.29 38.89 36.81
C ALA A 49 0.17 39.66 35.56
N MET A 50 1.38 40.21 35.59
CA MET A 50 1.98 40.96 34.49
C MET A 50 2.32 40.08 33.28
N GLU A 51 2.75 38.83 33.49
CA GLU A 51 2.90 37.83 32.42
C GLU A 51 1.57 37.39 31.82
N ASN A 52 0.49 37.28 32.62
CA ASN A 52 -0.84 36.94 32.12
C ASN A 52 -1.46 38.08 31.29
N GLU A 53 -1.24 39.34 31.66
CA GLU A 53 -1.65 40.49 30.83
C GLU A 53 -0.88 40.56 29.50
N GLN A 54 0.43 40.27 29.50
CA GLN A 54 1.23 40.23 28.26
C GLN A 54 0.94 39.01 27.37
N ARG A 55 0.35 37.94 27.93
CA ARG A 55 -0.05 36.73 27.19
C ARG A 55 -1.37 36.89 26.43
N LEU A 56 -2.22 37.86 26.79
CA LEU A 56 -3.44 38.24 26.07
C LEU A 56 -3.16 39.25 24.95
N GLY A 57 -2.06 39.05 24.22
CA GLY A 57 -1.71 39.90 23.09
C GLY A 57 -2.69 39.69 21.93
N VAL A 58 -3.61 40.64 21.75
CA VAL A 58 -4.52 40.75 20.60
C VAL A 58 -3.80 40.47 19.27
N ARG A 59 -2.54 40.89 19.13
CA ARG A 59 -1.69 40.60 17.96
C ARG A 59 -1.35 39.11 17.76
N ARG A 60 -1.09 38.36 18.83
CA ARG A 60 -0.88 36.89 18.75
C ARG A 60 -2.19 36.18 18.44
N PHE A 61 -3.29 36.66 19.02
CA PHE A 61 -4.63 36.18 18.70
C PHE A 61 -4.98 36.43 17.22
N LEU A 62 -4.83 37.66 16.70
CA LEU A 62 -5.04 38.00 15.30
C LEU A 62 -4.13 37.20 14.36
N LYS A 63 -2.84 37.04 14.70
CA LYS A 63 -1.93 36.22 13.89
C LYS A 63 -2.39 34.75 13.84
N ARG A 64 -2.84 34.19 14.96
CA ARG A 64 -3.41 32.84 15.00
C ARG A 64 -4.70 32.75 14.19
N GLN A 65 -5.61 33.72 14.32
CA GLN A 65 -6.84 33.78 13.53
C GLN A 65 -6.54 33.91 12.03
N TRP A 66 -5.52 34.68 11.65
CA TRP A 66 -5.06 34.78 10.27
C TRP A 66 -4.52 33.44 9.73
N HIS A 67 -3.67 32.75 10.50
CA HIS A 67 -3.18 31.41 10.09
C HIS A 67 -4.33 30.41 9.95
N LEU A 68 -5.31 30.42 10.87
CA LEU A 68 -6.49 29.58 10.79
C LEU A 68 -7.37 29.94 9.58
N PHE A 69 -7.59 31.23 9.32
CA PHE A 69 -8.33 31.70 8.16
C PHE A 69 -7.66 31.26 6.86
N VAL A 70 -6.36 31.50 6.71
CA VAL A 70 -5.59 31.06 5.54
C VAL A 70 -5.66 29.54 5.38
N PHE A 71 -5.50 28.77 6.47
CA PHE A 71 -5.64 27.32 6.45
C PHE A 71 -7.05 26.90 5.98
N ILE A 72 -8.11 27.51 6.51
CA ILE A 72 -9.51 27.21 6.12
C ILE A 72 -9.74 27.54 4.65
N VAL A 73 -9.26 28.69 4.17
CA VAL A 73 -9.41 29.11 2.76
C VAL A 73 -8.69 28.13 1.83
N ILE A 74 -7.42 27.81 2.11
CA ILE A 74 -6.66 26.82 1.33
C ILE A 74 -7.37 25.46 1.38
N HIS A 75 -7.74 24.99 2.57
CA HIS A 75 -8.41 23.71 2.77
C HIS A 75 -9.76 23.65 2.05
N PHE A 76 -10.53 24.75 2.02
CA PHE A 76 -11.79 24.84 1.30
C PHE A 76 -11.58 24.70 -0.21
N PHE A 77 -10.67 25.48 -0.80
CA PHE A 77 -10.39 25.41 -2.24
C PHE A 77 -9.82 24.04 -2.66
N PHE A 78 -8.87 23.49 -1.89
CA PHE A 78 -8.34 22.15 -2.15
C PHE A 78 -9.40 21.06 -1.99
N SER A 79 -10.23 21.11 -0.95
CA SER A 79 -11.31 20.15 -0.74
C SER A 79 -12.37 20.24 -1.84
N LEU A 80 -12.72 21.46 -2.27
CA LEU A 80 -13.65 21.69 -3.37
C LEU A 80 -13.08 21.13 -4.69
N TYR A 81 -11.81 21.42 -5.00
CA TYR A 81 -11.14 20.87 -6.18
C TYR A 81 -11.11 19.33 -6.17
N ILE A 82 -10.70 18.71 -5.06
CA ILE A 82 -10.63 17.25 -4.94
C ILE A 82 -12.03 16.65 -5.11
N ARG A 83 -13.07 17.20 -4.47
CA ARG A 83 -14.45 16.69 -4.60
C ARG A 83 -15.00 16.85 -6.02
N ILE A 84 -14.74 17.99 -6.69
CA ILE A 84 -15.14 18.19 -8.09
C ILE A 84 -14.43 17.18 -9.00
N ARG A 85 -13.13 16.97 -8.79
CA ARG A 85 -12.34 16.01 -9.57
C ARG A 85 -12.83 14.57 -9.37
N GLN A 86 -13.07 14.17 -8.13
CA GLN A 86 -13.63 12.86 -7.78
C GLN A 86 -15.01 12.68 -8.40
N ALA A 87 -15.91 13.65 -8.26
CA ALA A 87 -17.24 13.61 -8.85
C ALA A 87 -17.18 13.50 -10.38
N TYR A 88 -16.29 14.25 -11.04
CA TYR A 88 -16.07 14.16 -12.48
C TYR A 88 -15.62 12.75 -12.89
N HIS A 89 -14.59 12.20 -12.24
CA HIS A 89 -14.11 10.85 -12.57
C HIS A 89 -15.13 9.76 -12.26
N GLN A 90 -15.86 9.85 -11.15
CA GLN A 90 -16.95 8.93 -10.84
C GLN A 90 -18.04 8.96 -11.92
N VAL A 91 -18.45 10.15 -12.37
CA VAL A 91 -19.46 10.31 -13.43
C VAL A 91 -18.94 9.76 -14.76
N VAL A 92 -17.72 10.12 -15.17
CA VAL A 92 -17.13 9.61 -16.42
C VAL A 92 -16.96 8.09 -16.38
N ASN A 93 -16.47 7.53 -15.27
CA ASN A 93 -16.31 6.10 -15.12
C ASN A 93 -17.66 5.38 -15.11
N LYS A 94 -18.69 5.96 -14.50
CA LYS A 94 -20.04 5.37 -14.46
C LYS A 94 -20.76 5.46 -15.80
N ILE A 95 -20.63 6.57 -16.53
CA ILE A 95 -21.09 6.69 -17.91
C ILE A 95 -20.35 5.68 -18.78
N SER A 96 -19.03 5.57 -18.63
CA SER A 96 -18.24 4.58 -19.36
C SER A 96 -18.64 3.14 -19.02
N SER A 97 -18.95 2.83 -17.75
CA SER A 97 -19.36 1.48 -17.35
C SER A 97 -20.76 1.11 -17.87
N VAL A 98 -21.67 2.09 -17.92
CA VAL A 98 -23.03 1.91 -18.46
C VAL A 98 -22.99 1.81 -19.99
N TYR A 99 -22.22 2.68 -20.65
CA TYR A 99 -22.00 2.62 -22.10
C TYR A 99 -21.28 1.33 -22.52
N HIS A 100 -20.36 0.83 -21.68
CA HIS A 100 -19.65 -0.44 -21.87
C HIS A 100 -20.22 -1.59 -21.01
N HIS A 101 -21.55 -1.74 -20.93
CA HIS A 101 -22.19 -2.96 -20.40
C HIS A 101 -21.77 -4.26 -21.16
N HIS A 102 -20.95 -4.13 -22.20
CA HIS A 102 -20.28 -5.13 -23.00
C HIS A 102 -19.27 -6.05 -22.27
N HIS A 103 -18.87 -5.75 -21.02
CA HIS A 103 -17.84 -6.52 -20.28
C HIS A 103 -18.33 -7.88 -19.72
N ARG A 104 -19.53 -8.34 -20.08
CA ARG A 104 -20.05 -9.66 -19.69
C ARG A 104 -19.91 -10.73 -20.77
N ALA A 105 -19.49 -10.33 -21.98
CA ALA A 105 -19.24 -11.26 -23.06
C ALA A 105 -17.72 -11.51 -23.20
N PRO A 106 -17.26 -12.77 -23.13
CA PRO A 106 -15.83 -13.08 -23.20
C PRO A 106 -15.21 -12.65 -24.53
N ASP A 107 -15.96 -12.75 -25.63
CA ASP A 107 -15.49 -12.36 -26.97
C ASP A 107 -15.18 -10.86 -27.09
N LEU A 108 -15.94 -10.02 -26.39
CA LEU A 108 -15.71 -8.57 -26.41
C LEU A 108 -14.45 -8.20 -25.63
N ILE A 109 -14.27 -8.80 -24.45
CA ILE A 109 -13.05 -8.62 -23.65
C ILE A 109 -11.83 -9.11 -24.43
N TYR A 110 -11.95 -10.26 -25.12
CA TYR A 110 -10.88 -10.78 -25.94
C TYR A 110 -10.55 -9.84 -27.11
N ASN A 111 -11.56 -9.31 -27.79
CA ASN A 111 -11.37 -8.35 -28.88
C ASN A 111 -10.71 -7.04 -28.43
N ASP A 112 -10.95 -6.59 -27.21
CA ASP A 112 -10.29 -5.41 -26.64
C ASP A 112 -8.79 -5.64 -26.42
N VAL A 113 -8.38 -6.87 -26.09
CA VAL A 113 -6.98 -7.17 -25.71
C VAL A 113 -6.14 -7.83 -26.81
N LYS A 114 -6.77 -8.40 -27.86
CA LYS A 114 -6.07 -9.19 -28.89
C LYS A 114 -5.00 -8.39 -29.65
N ASP A 115 -5.21 -7.09 -29.82
CA ASP A 115 -4.32 -6.20 -30.57
C ASP A 115 -3.22 -5.57 -29.68
N LEU A 116 -3.19 -5.92 -28.39
CA LEU A 116 -2.16 -5.46 -27.47
C LEU A 116 -0.84 -6.16 -27.78
N ARG A 117 0.25 -5.37 -27.79
CA ARG A 117 1.61 -5.84 -28.09
C ARG A 117 2.09 -6.98 -27.19
N ARG A 118 1.64 -7.01 -25.93
CA ARG A 118 1.96 -8.03 -24.93
C ARG A 118 0.89 -8.07 -23.86
N LEU A 119 0.77 -9.22 -23.20
CA LEU A 119 -0.09 -9.44 -22.05
C LEU A 119 0.71 -10.06 -20.90
N PRO A 120 0.36 -9.75 -19.65
CA PRO A 120 1.00 -10.39 -18.50
C PRO A 120 0.64 -11.87 -18.47
N LYS A 121 1.61 -12.74 -18.16
CA LYS A 121 1.37 -14.16 -17.89
C LYS A 121 0.82 -14.35 -16.48
N HIS A 122 1.29 -13.53 -15.55
CA HIS A 122 0.82 -13.50 -14.17
C HIS A 122 0.34 -12.09 -13.81
N LEU A 123 -0.98 -11.95 -13.66
CA LEU A 123 -1.61 -10.74 -13.16
C LEU A 123 -1.83 -10.87 -11.66
N SER A 124 -1.53 -9.83 -10.90
CA SER A 124 -1.95 -9.73 -9.51
C SER A 124 -2.83 -8.52 -9.28
N VAL A 125 -3.73 -8.62 -8.30
CA VAL A 125 -4.64 -7.55 -7.90
C VAL A 125 -4.63 -7.37 -6.38
N VAL A 126 -4.77 -6.13 -5.93
CA VAL A 126 -4.99 -5.81 -4.51
C VAL A 126 -6.46 -5.43 -4.32
N LEU A 127 -7.16 -6.22 -3.51
CA LEU A 127 -8.54 -5.95 -3.11
C LEU A 127 -8.59 -5.57 -1.64
N THR A 128 -9.54 -4.70 -1.30
CA THR A 128 -9.76 -4.20 0.06
C THR A 128 -11.15 -4.60 0.52
N LEU A 129 -11.24 -5.26 1.67
CA LEU A 129 -12.52 -5.51 2.31
C LEU A 129 -13.12 -4.18 2.80
N ASP A 130 -14.37 -3.93 2.45
CA ASP A 130 -15.14 -2.81 2.96
C ASP A 130 -15.63 -3.14 4.38
N GLU A 131 -14.87 -2.70 5.39
CA GLU A 131 -15.17 -2.95 6.81
C GLU A 131 -16.41 -2.19 7.29
N ASP A 132 -16.79 -1.09 6.62
CA ASP A 132 -17.96 -0.28 6.97
C ASP A 132 -19.28 -0.93 6.51
N ALA A 133 -19.20 -1.95 5.65
CA ALA A 133 -20.35 -2.66 5.11
C ALA A 133 -20.97 -3.61 6.15
N ARG A 134 -22.19 -3.28 6.62
CA ARG A 134 -22.92 -4.07 7.63
C ARG A 134 -23.28 -5.47 7.11
N GLY A 135 -23.18 -6.47 8.00
CA GLY A 135 -23.83 -7.78 7.82
C GLY A 135 -23.24 -8.70 6.75
N GLY A 136 -21.91 -8.71 6.56
CA GLY A 136 -21.24 -9.64 5.62
C GLY A 136 -21.44 -9.29 4.14
N THR A 137 -22.07 -8.15 3.84
CA THR A 137 -22.25 -7.62 2.49
C THR A 137 -20.90 -7.25 1.85
N GLY A 138 -19.94 -6.75 2.64
CA GLY A 138 -18.58 -6.48 2.19
C GLY A 138 -17.86 -7.73 1.68
N LEU A 139 -17.99 -8.87 2.39
CA LEU A 139 -17.42 -10.15 1.95
C LEU A 139 -18.08 -10.66 0.67
N ALA A 140 -19.41 -10.58 0.57
CA ALA A 140 -20.11 -10.99 -0.64
C ALA A 140 -19.67 -10.18 -1.86
N LYS A 141 -19.54 -8.85 -1.70
CA LYS A 141 -19.00 -7.95 -2.72
C LYS A 141 -17.58 -8.32 -3.11
N LEU A 142 -16.69 -8.53 -2.13
CA LEU A 142 -15.30 -8.92 -2.37
C LEU A 142 -15.19 -10.23 -3.17
N ILE A 143 -16.01 -11.23 -2.84
CA ILE A 143 -16.06 -12.50 -3.57
C ILE A 143 -16.56 -12.29 -5.01
N GLU A 144 -17.55 -11.42 -5.19
CA GLU A 144 -18.06 -11.07 -6.51
C GLU A 144 -17.00 -10.35 -7.36
N GLU A 145 -16.32 -9.35 -6.80
CA GLU A 145 -15.25 -8.61 -7.45
C GLU A 145 -14.07 -9.52 -7.84
N ALA A 146 -13.66 -10.43 -6.94
CA ALA A 146 -12.66 -11.45 -7.24
C ALA A 146 -13.11 -12.37 -8.39
N SER A 147 -14.40 -12.73 -8.44
CA SER A 147 -14.98 -13.55 -9.51
C SER A 147 -15.04 -12.82 -10.85
N ASP A 148 -15.36 -11.53 -10.84
CA ASP A 148 -15.38 -10.70 -12.05
C ASP A 148 -13.96 -10.55 -12.63
N ILE A 149 -12.95 -10.29 -11.79
CA ILE A 149 -11.55 -10.23 -12.23
C ILE A 149 -11.10 -11.57 -12.80
N ALA A 150 -11.46 -12.70 -12.17
CA ALA A 150 -11.14 -14.02 -12.70
C ALA A 150 -11.76 -14.25 -14.08
N ALA A 151 -13.01 -13.81 -14.29
CA ALA A 151 -13.67 -13.87 -15.59
C ALA A 151 -12.98 -12.98 -16.63
N TRP A 152 -12.54 -11.78 -16.26
CA TRP A 152 -11.78 -10.89 -17.14
C TRP A 152 -10.42 -11.48 -17.52
N CYS A 153 -9.68 -12.05 -16.57
CA CYS A 153 -8.42 -12.75 -16.83
C CYS A 153 -8.62 -13.92 -17.78
N ALA A 154 -9.62 -14.76 -17.53
CA ALA A 154 -9.93 -15.89 -18.40
C ALA A 154 -10.27 -15.43 -19.82
N SER A 155 -11.06 -14.37 -19.95
CA SER A 155 -11.46 -13.81 -21.25
C SER A 155 -10.28 -13.16 -21.98
N ALA A 156 -9.37 -12.51 -21.24
CA ALA A 156 -8.14 -11.93 -21.77
C ALA A 156 -7.01 -12.95 -21.97
N ARG A 157 -7.25 -14.23 -21.67
CA ARG A 157 -6.28 -15.34 -21.76
C ARG A 157 -5.04 -15.18 -20.89
N ILE A 158 -5.22 -14.56 -19.73
CA ILE A 158 -4.19 -14.47 -18.69
C ILE A 158 -4.29 -15.75 -17.84
N PRO A 159 -3.28 -16.63 -17.84
CA PRO A 159 -3.38 -17.96 -17.24
C PRO A 159 -3.27 -17.96 -15.71
N GLN A 160 -2.65 -16.94 -15.12
CA GLN A 160 -2.39 -16.88 -13.69
C GLN A 160 -2.86 -15.56 -13.08
N LEU A 161 -3.66 -15.67 -12.02
CA LEU A 161 -4.21 -14.55 -11.25
C LEU A 161 -3.84 -14.70 -9.77
N SER A 162 -3.18 -13.71 -9.17
CA SER A 162 -3.06 -13.58 -7.72
C SER A 162 -4.01 -12.50 -7.19
N ILE A 163 -4.75 -12.82 -6.14
CA ILE A 163 -5.66 -11.89 -5.47
C ILE A 163 -5.18 -11.72 -4.04
N TYR A 164 -4.70 -10.52 -3.73
CA TYR A 164 -4.27 -10.16 -2.38
C TYR A 164 -5.39 -9.43 -1.65
N GLU A 165 -5.71 -9.89 -0.45
CA GLU A 165 -6.59 -9.21 0.50
C GLU A 165 -5.97 -9.24 1.89
N LYS A 166 -5.69 -8.04 2.44
CA LYS A 166 -4.86 -7.86 3.63
C LYS A 166 -5.24 -8.74 4.83
N THR A 167 -6.53 -8.82 5.16
CA THR A 167 -7.02 -9.43 6.40
C THR A 167 -6.99 -10.96 6.38
N GLY A 168 -6.88 -11.58 5.21
CA GLY A 168 -6.98 -13.03 5.06
C GLY A 168 -8.40 -13.57 5.15
N THR A 169 -9.42 -12.70 5.16
CA THR A 169 -10.82 -13.12 5.16
C THR A 169 -11.13 -13.94 3.92
N LEU A 170 -10.60 -13.54 2.75
CA LEU A 170 -10.84 -14.27 1.51
C LEU A 170 -10.28 -15.71 1.55
N LYS A 171 -9.15 -15.93 2.23
CA LYS A 171 -8.57 -17.26 2.46
C LYS A 171 -9.48 -18.13 3.34
N GLY A 172 -10.10 -17.55 4.36
CA GLY A 172 -11.05 -18.27 5.23
C GLY A 172 -12.27 -18.84 4.49
N TYR A 173 -12.59 -18.30 3.31
CA TYR A 173 -13.76 -18.68 2.51
C TYR A 173 -13.42 -19.28 1.13
N LEU A 174 -12.24 -19.90 0.97
CA LEU A 174 -11.79 -20.50 -0.30
C LEU A 174 -12.85 -21.34 -1.03
N PRO A 175 -13.59 -22.28 -0.40
CA PRO A 175 -14.61 -23.06 -1.10
C PRO A 175 -15.74 -22.21 -1.68
N ARG A 176 -16.11 -21.12 -0.98
CA ARG A 176 -17.16 -20.19 -1.42
C ARG A 176 -16.66 -19.31 -2.57
N VAL A 177 -15.40 -18.84 -2.50
CA VAL A 177 -14.72 -18.11 -3.57
C VAL A 177 -14.68 -18.97 -4.84
N HIS A 178 -14.19 -20.21 -4.70
CA HIS A 178 -14.12 -21.18 -5.80
C HIS A 178 -15.48 -21.43 -6.46
N ARG A 179 -16.53 -21.64 -5.66
CA ARG A 179 -17.89 -21.82 -6.18
C ARG A 179 -18.38 -20.58 -6.93
N SER A 180 -18.18 -19.39 -6.38
CA SER A 180 -18.59 -18.13 -7.02
C SER A 180 -17.84 -17.89 -8.33
N MET A 181 -16.53 -18.12 -8.36
CA MET A 181 -15.70 -18.00 -9.57
C MET A 181 -16.15 -18.99 -10.65
N THR A 182 -16.36 -20.25 -10.28
CA THR A 182 -16.82 -21.30 -11.22
C THR A 182 -18.18 -20.94 -11.81
N GLN A 183 -19.12 -20.48 -10.98
CA GLN A 183 -20.44 -20.03 -11.43
C GLN A 183 -20.36 -18.81 -12.36
N LYS A 184 -19.51 -17.84 -12.04
CA LYS A 184 -19.30 -16.64 -12.87
C LYS A 184 -18.68 -17.00 -14.21
N LEU A 185 -17.67 -17.88 -14.23
CA LEU A 185 -17.06 -18.35 -15.47
C LEU A 185 -18.05 -19.17 -16.30
N ALA A 186 -18.87 -20.02 -15.68
CA ALA A 186 -19.95 -20.72 -16.38
C ALA A 186 -20.96 -19.75 -17.00
N ALA A 187 -21.27 -18.64 -16.32
CA ALA A 187 -22.15 -17.61 -16.87
C ALA A 187 -21.53 -16.83 -18.05
N TYR A 188 -20.20 -16.66 -18.08
CA TYR A 188 -19.49 -15.97 -19.17
C TYR A 188 -19.27 -16.88 -20.39
N PHE A 189 -18.79 -18.11 -20.16
CA PHE A 189 -18.32 -19.02 -21.21
C PHE A 189 -19.31 -20.12 -21.58
N GLY A 190 -20.38 -20.29 -20.80
CA GLY A 190 -21.40 -21.31 -21.02
C GLY A 190 -20.78 -22.72 -21.14
N PRO A 191 -21.01 -23.44 -22.24
CA PRO A 191 -20.49 -24.79 -22.42
C PRO A 191 -18.96 -24.86 -22.53
N ASN A 192 -18.28 -23.76 -22.85
CA ASN A 192 -16.83 -23.70 -23.07
C ASN A 192 -16.07 -23.17 -21.84
N THR A 193 -16.54 -23.51 -20.64
CA THR A 193 -15.97 -23.01 -19.39
C THR A 193 -14.57 -23.57 -19.13
N PRO A 194 -13.56 -22.71 -18.90
CA PRO A 194 -12.21 -23.13 -18.55
C PRO A 194 -12.16 -23.77 -17.16
N GLY A 195 -11.18 -24.63 -16.93
CA GLY A 195 -10.90 -25.15 -15.60
C GLY A 195 -10.37 -24.04 -14.68
N VAL A 196 -10.60 -24.18 -13.38
CA VAL A 196 -10.11 -23.22 -12.37
C VAL A 196 -9.45 -23.99 -11.24
N GLY A 197 -8.22 -23.61 -10.91
CA GLY A 197 -7.54 -24.06 -9.71
C GLY A 197 -7.38 -22.89 -8.75
N ILE A 198 -7.89 -22.99 -7.54
CA ILE A 198 -7.63 -22.01 -6.47
C ILE A 198 -6.63 -22.60 -5.49
N ARG A 199 -5.56 -21.85 -5.23
CA ARG A 199 -4.55 -22.16 -4.20
C ARG A 199 -4.36 -21.00 -3.24
N ALA A 200 -3.94 -21.28 -2.02
CA ALA A 200 -3.44 -20.30 -1.08
C ALA A 200 -2.30 -20.94 -0.29
N PRO A 201 -1.28 -20.16 0.15
CA PRO A 201 -0.22 -20.69 0.99
C PRO A 201 -0.80 -21.38 2.23
N HIS A 202 -0.21 -22.53 2.59
CA HIS A 202 -0.62 -23.35 3.74
C HIS A 202 -2.07 -23.88 3.73
N CYS A 203 -2.76 -23.83 2.59
CA CYS A 203 -4.13 -24.33 2.43
C CYS A 203 -4.19 -25.38 1.31
N PRO A 204 -5.11 -26.37 1.39
CA PRO A 204 -5.32 -27.32 0.31
C PRO A 204 -5.82 -26.62 -0.96
N SER A 205 -5.34 -27.03 -2.13
CA SER A 205 -5.84 -26.53 -3.41
C SER A 205 -7.24 -27.08 -3.70
N ILE A 206 -8.05 -26.27 -4.41
CA ILE A 206 -9.38 -26.65 -4.88
C ILE A 206 -9.40 -26.49 -6.39
N GLU A 207 -9.68 -27.57 -7.11
CA GLU A 207 -9.64 -27.59 -8.56
C GLU A 207 -10.98 -28.01 -9.16
N THR A 208 -11.37 -27.33 -10.23
CA THR A 208 -12.45 -27.72 -11.13
C THR A 208 -11.86 -27.94 -12.52
N ALA A 209 -12.07 -29.15 -13.05
CA ALA A 209 -11.67 -29.51 -14.40
C ALA A 209 -12.44 -28.67 -15.45
N PRO A 210 -11.84 -28.40 -16.62
CA PRO A 210 -12.55 -27.76 -17.71
C PRO A 210 -13.72 -28.62 -18.18
N THR A 211 -14.73 -27.96 -18.74
CA THR A 211 -15.86 -28.63 -19.39
C THR A 211 -15.40 -29.44 -20.63
N LEU A 212 -16.12 -30.52 -20.96
CA LEU A 212 -15.79 -31.37 -22.10
C LEU A 212 -15.80 -30.64 -23.45
N ALA A 213 -16.58 -29.57 -23.59
CA ALA A 213 -16.54 -28.75 -24.80
C ALA A 213 -15.31 -27.84 -24.81
N ALA A 214 -14.93 -27.25 -23.67
CA ALA A 214 -13.69 -26.48 -23.55
C ALA A 214 -12.43 -27.33 -23.80
N SER A 215 -12.42 -28.60 -23.39
CA SER A 215 -11.28 -29.49 -23.59
C SER A 215 -11.09 -29.92 -25.06
N ARG A 216 -12.16 -29.88 -25.87
CA ARG A 216 -12.15 -30.23 -27.31
C ARG A 216 -11.79 -29.06 -28.22
N ILE A 217 -11.74 -27.84 -27.71
CA ILE A 217 -11.28 -26.68 -28.49
C ILE A 217 -9.75 -26.75 -28.55
N GLU A 218 -9.25 -27.26 -29.68
CA GLU A 218 -7.81 -27.46 -29.89
C GLU A 218 -7.05 -26.14 -30.11
N ASN A 219 -7.72 -25.05 -30.51
CA ASN A 219 -7.07 -23.79 -30.80
C ASN A 219 -7.70 -22.59 -30.08
N ASP A 220 -6.81 -21.83 -29.44
CA ASP A 220 -6.92 -20.43 -29.04
C ASP A 220 -7.57 -20.10 -27.66
N GLY A 221 -8.39 -20.96 -27.06
CA GLY A 221 -8.99 -20.70 -25.73
C GLY A 221 -8.07 -20.97 -24.51
N LEU A 222 -8.22 -20.19 -23.43
CA LEU A 222 -7.59 -20.51 -22.14
C LEU A 222 -8.22 -21.82 -21.59
N LYS A 223 -7.41 -22.85 -21.34
CA LYS A 223 -7.91 -24.15 -20.86
C LYS A 223 -8.07 -24.20 -19.34
N HIS A 224 -7.18 -23.52 -18.62
CA HIS A 224 -7.14 -23.53 -17.17
C HIS A 224 -6.67 -22.17 -16.64
N LEU A 225 -7.35 -21.66 -15.61
CA LEU A 225 -6.99 -20.46 -14.86
C LEU A 225 -6.49 -20.86 -13.47
N SER A 226 -5.22 -20.55 -13.18
CA SER A 226 -4.67 -20.70 -11.83
C SER A 226 -4.90 -19.41 -11.04
N VAL A 227 -5.68 -19.51 -9.97
CA VAL A 227 -5.96 -18.41 -9.05
C VAL A 227 -5.26 -18.66 -7.73
N MET A 228 -4.55 -17.65 -7.23
CA MET A 228 -3.92 -17.69 -5.92
C MET A 228 -4.52 -16.62 -5.01
N ILE A 229 -4.87 -16.99 -3.78
CA ILE A 229 -5.38 -16.07 -2.78
C ILE A 229 -4.30 -15.82 -1.73
N LEU A 230 -4.00 -14.54 -1.50
CA LEU A 230 -2.93 -14.06 -0.63
C LEU A 230 -3.47 -13.11 0.44
N SER A 231 -2.76 -13.03 1.56
CA SER A 231 -3.01 -12.12 2.67
C SER A 231 -1.71 -11.48 3.17
N ALA A 232 -1.80 -10.58 4.16
CA ALA A 232 -0.62 -9.93 4.72
C ALA A 232 0.39 -10.91 5.34
N GLU A 233 -0.07 -12.08 5.81
CA GLU A 233 0.80 -13.11 6.39
C GLU A 233 1.74 -13.73 5.34
N ASP A 234 1.34 -13.73 4.07
CA ASP A 234 2.15 -14.28 2.96
C ASP A 234 3.28 -13.34 2.52
N GLY A 235 3.37 -12.16 3.13
CA GLY A 235 4.36 -11.16 2.78
C GLY A 235 5.58 -11.22 3.68
N ARG A 236 5.61 -10.32 4.67
CA ARG A 236 6.76 -10.19 5.57
C ARG A 236 6.89 -11.39 6.50
N ASP A 237 5.77 -11.96 6.94
CA ASP A 237 5.80 -13.06 7.89
C ASP A 237 6.39 -14.32 7.23
N SER A 238 6.07 -14.60 5.96
CA SER A 238 6.73 -15.67 5.19
C SER A 238 8.25 -15.50 5.08
N ILE A 239 8.75 -14.27 4.89
CA ILE A 239 10.20 -14.01 4.86
C ILE A 239 10.83 -14.30 6.23
N VAL A 240 10.15 -13.88 7.30
CA VAL A 240 10.59 -14.14 8.67
C VAL A 240 10.60 -15.64 8.97
N ASP A 241 9.58 -16.37 8.54
CA ASP A 241 9.47 -17.81 8.78
C ASP A 241 10.48 -18.61 7.96
N LEU A 242 10.72 -18.23 6.71
CA LEU A 242 11.82 -18.80 5.92
C LEU A 242 13.17 -18.53 6.60
N THR A 243 13.39 -17.32 7.09
CA THR A 243 14.63 -16.96 7.80
C THR A 243 14.84 -17.80 9.06
N LYS A 244 13.78 -18.03 9.85
CA LYS A 244 13.83 -18.91 11.04
C LYS A 244 14.19 -20.34 10.63
N THR A 245 13.56 -20.87 9.58
CA THR A 245 13.80 -22.23 9.08
C THR A 245 15.24 -22.40 8.60
N LEU A 246 15.75 -21.46 7.78
CA LEU A 246 17.13 -21.48 7.31
C LEU A 246 18.14 -21.35 8.47
N ALA A 247 17.84 -20.51 9.46
CA ALA A 247 18.68 -20.39 10.65
C ALA A 247 18.72 -21.68 11.49
N ASP A 248 17.58 -22.33 11.74
CA ASP A 248 17.53 -23.62 12.45
C ASP A 248 18.26 -24.73 11.67
N MET A 249 18.08 -24.78 10.35
CA MET A 249 18.82 -25.72 9.48
C MET A 249 20.33 -25.47 9.53
N SER A 250 20.77 -24.21 9.55
CA SER A 250 22.19 -23.86 9.65
C SER A 250 22.78 -24.22 11.01
N GLN A 251 22.06 -23.94 12.11
CA GLN A 251 22.47 -24.30 13.46
C GLN A 251 22.62 -25.82 13.66
N ARG A 252 21.79 -26.61 12.97
CA ARG A 252 21.86 -28.08 12.96
C ARG A 252 22.93 -28.63 12.00
N GLY A 253 23.67 -27.77 11.30
CA GLY A 253 24.69 -28.17 10.33
C GLY A 253 24.14 -28.78 9.05
N LYS A 254 22.85 -28.58 8.72
CA LYS A 254 22.23 -29.09 7.48
C LYS A 254 22.57 -28.23 6.26
N ILE A 255 22.80 -26.93 6.46
CA ILE A 255 23.19 -25.97 5.42
C ILE A 255 24.29 -25.04 5.95
N SER A 256 25.19 -24.61 5.07
CA SER A 256 26.15 -23.55 5.39
C SER A 256 25.50 -22.18 5.21
N THR A 257 26.00 -21.17 5.93
CA THR A 257 25.58 -19.78 5.73
C THR A 257 25.92 -19.25 4.34
N SER A 258 26.96 -19.80 3.70
CA SER A 258 27.32 -19.50 2.31
C SER A 258 26.28 -19.96 1.29
N ASP A 259 25.47 -20.95 1.65
CA ASP A 259 24.49 -21.55 0.75
C ASP A 259 23.19 -20.72 0.71
N ILE A 260 23.03 -19.80 1.67
CA ILE A 260 21.91 -18.86 1.75
C ILE A 260 22.14 -17.74 0.73
N THR A 261 21.76 -18.03 -0.50
CA THR A 261 21.87 -17.13 -1.66
C THR A 261 20.52 -16.47 -1.99
N ILE A 262 20.54 -15.42 -2.81
CA ILE A 262 19.29 -14.76 -3.27
C ILE A 262 18.45 -15.76 -4.07
N GLU A 263 19.09 -16.61 -4.86
CA GLU A 263 18.46 -17.63 -5.68
C GLU A 263 17.76 -18.69 -4.84
N LEU A 264 18.36 -19.12 -3.71
CA LEU A 264 17.71 -20.03 -2.77
C LEU A 264 16.47 -19.39 -2.15
N VAL A 265 16.61 -18.16 -1.64
CA VAL A 265 15.47 -17.44 -1.02
C VAL A 265 14.35 -17.22 -2.04
N ASP A 266 14.70 -16.88 -3.28
CA ASP A 266 13.74 -16.67 -4.35
C ASP A 266 13.00 -17.94 -4.73
N ALA A 267 13.71 -19.08 -4.84
CA ALA A 267 13.10 -20.38 -5.12
C ALA A 267 12.13 -20.80 -3.99
N GLU A 268 12.56 -20.71 -2.73
CA GLU A 268 11.76 -21.09 -1.57
C GLU A 268 10.51 -20.19 -1.41
N LEU A 269 10.64 -18.87 -1.59
CA LEU A 269 9.50 -17.94 -1.52
C LEU A 269 8.57 -18.08 -2.73
N SER A 270 9.10 -18.39 -3.92
CA SER A 270 8.29 -18.61 -5.12
C SER A 270 7.44 -19.87 -5.03
N GLU A 271 7.99 -20.92 -4.41
CA GLU A 271 7.28 -22.18 -4.20
C GLU A 271 6.25 -22.08 -3.06
N SER A 272 6.64 -21.47 -1.93
CA SER A 272 5.78 -21.38 -0.74
C SER A 272 4.68 -20.32 -0.84
N VAL A 273 4.97 -19.18 -1.45
CA VAL A 273 4.04 -18.06 -1.58
C VAL A 273 3.55 -17.96 -3.02
N MET A 274 4.35 -17.34 -3.90
CA MET A 274 4.04 -17.11 -5.30
C MET A 274 5.27 -16.66 -6.09
N GLY A 275 5.28 -16.92 -7.39
CA GLY A 275 6.22 -16.29 -8.32
C GLY A 275 5.91 -14.80 -8.54
N GLU A 276 6.89 -14.08 -9.11
CA GLU A 276 6.78 -12.65 -9.40
C GLU A 276 5.68 -12.35 -10.45
N PRO A 277 4.66 -11.53 -10.12
CA PRO A 277 3.67 -11.10 -11.10
C PRO A 277 4.27 -10.11 -12.09
N ASP A 278 3.80 -10.17 -13.34
CA ASP A 278 4.19 -9.23 -14.39
C ASP A 278 3.53 -7.86 -14.21
N LEU A 279 2.28 -7.86 -13.76
CA LEU A 279 1.45 -6.67 -13.59
C LEU A 279 0.67 -6.75 -12.26
N LEU A 280 0.73 -5.69 -11.46
CA LEU A 280 -0.06 -5.49 -10.25
C LEU A 280 -1.08 -4.37 -10.48
N LEU A 281 -2.37 -4.69 -10.33
CA LEU A 281 -3.46 -3.71 -10.40
C LEU A 281 -3.90 -3.29 -8.99
N LEU A 282 -3.94 -1.97 -8.78
CA LEU A 282 -4.47 -1.36 -7.56
C LEU A 282 -5.84 -0.74 -7.86
N PHE A 283 -6.88 -1.26 -7.21
CA PHE A 283 -8.27 -0.78 -7.37
C PHE A 283 -8.68 0.27 -6.33
N GLY A 284 -7.76 0.73 -5.48
CA GLY A 284 -8.03 1.77 -4.48
C GLY A 284 -7.84 3.21 -5.00
N PRO A 285 -8.24 4.22 -4.22
CA PRO A 285 -8.08 5.64 -4.57
C PRO A 285 -6.64 6.16 -4.44
N ARG A 286 -5.75 5.37 -3.84
CA ARG A 286 -4.36 5.69 -3.55
C ARG A 286 -3.45 4.55 -3.97
N VAL A 287 -2.22 4.90 -4.31
CA VAL A 287 -1.17 3.93 -4.60
C VAL A 287 -0.60 3.42 -3.28
N GLU A 288 -1.20 2.35 -2.77
CA GLU A 288 -0.77 1.69 -1.53
C GLU A 288 -0.74 0.17 -1.75
N LEU A 289 0.34 -0.48 -1.31
CA LEU A 289 0.50 -1.94 -1.42
C LEU A 289 -0.05 -2.69 -0.20
N VAL A 290 -0.36 -1.98 0.89
CA VAL A 290 -1.07 -2.52 2.07
C VAL A 290 -0.42 -3.78 2.70
N GLY A 291 0.88 -3.99 2.49
CA GLY A 291 1.57 -5.20 2.98
C GLY A 291 1.59 -6.37 2.00
N TYR A 292 1.31 -6.12 0.71
CA TYR A 292 1.54 -7.06 -0.38
C TYR A 292 2.96 -7.67 -0.33
N PRO A 293 3.15 -8.95 -0.70
CA PRO A 293 4.44 -9.62 -0.62
C PRO A 293 5.59 -8.82 -1.26
N PRO A 294 6.54 -8.30 -0.45
CA PRO A 294 7.50 -7.31 -0.91
C PRO A 294 8.63 -7.91 -1.77
N TRP A 295 8.92 -9.20 -1.60
CA TRP A 295 9.96 -9.88 -2.39
C TRP A 295 9.54 -10.02 -3.86
N GLN A 296 8.28 -10.35 -4.09
CA GLN A 296 7.74 -10.70 -5.40
C GLN A 296 7.48 -9.49 -6.31
N VAL A 297 7.54 -8.25 -5.80
CA VAL A 297 7.21 -7.04 -6.58
C VAL A 297 8.41 -6.32 -7.18
N ARG A 298 9.60 -6.95 -7.21
CA ARG A 298 10.84 -6.25 -7.62
C ARG A 298 10.82 -5.76 -9.08
N LEU A 299 10.18 -6.50 -9.99
CA LEU A 299 10.11 -6.20 -11.43
C LEU A 299 8.68 -6.08 -11.94
N THR A 300 7.70 -6.15 -11.03
CA THR A 300 6.28 -6.05 -11.36
C THR A 300 5.92 -4.63 -11.79
N GLU A 301 5.26 -4.50 -12.92
CA GLU A 301 4.67 -3.23 -13.32
C GLU A 301 3.46 -2.92 -12.44
N ILE A 302 3.40 -1.75 -11.81
CA ILE A 302 2.29 -1.38 -10.93
C ILE A 302 1.40 -0.38 -11.66
N SER A 303 0.15 -0.77 -11.92
CA SER A 303 -0.84 0.11 -12.52
C SER A 303 -1.92 0.52 -11.53
N HIS A 304 -2.14 1.82 -11.45
CA HIS A 304 -3.18 2.46 -10.69
C HIS A 304 -3.90 3.50 -11.57
N VAL A 305 -5.19 3.67 -11.33
CA VAL A 305 -6.03 4.71 -11.93
C VAL A 305 -6.50 5.63 -10.82
N GLN A 306 -6.22 6.93 -10.95
CA GLN A 306 -6.59 7.93 -9.95
C GLN A 306 -8.11 8.04 -9.78
N ASP A 307 -8.52 8.35 -8.55
CA ASP A 307 -9.93 8.54 -8.15
C ASP A 307 -10.82 7.33 -8.49
N ASN A 308 -10.24 6.12 -8.44
CA ASN A 308 -10.97 4.87 -8.54
C ASN A 308 -11.42 4.39 -7.16
N GLU A 309 -12.70 4.06 -7.02
CA GLU A 309 -13.32 3.67 -5.74
C GLU A 309 -13.82 2.21 -5.71
N GLY A 310 -13.45 1.40 -6.71
CA GLY A 310 -13.84 -0.01 -6.73
C GLY A 310 -13.39 -0.76 -7.97
N VAL A 311 -13.67 -2.06 -7.98
CA VAL A 311 -13.29 -2.94 -9.08
C VAL A 311 -14.16 -2.66 -10.31
N ASN A 312 -13.52 -2.35 -11.43
CA ASN A 312 -14.21 -2.18 -12.70
C ASN A 312 -13.32 -2.59 -13.88
N TYR A 313 -13.97 -2.99 -14.98
CA TYR A 313 -13.30 -3.48 -16.17
C TYR A 313 -12.41 -2.42 -16.84
N GLN A 314 -12.79 -1.13 -16.77
CA GLN A 314 -12.03 -0.04 -17.39
C GLN A 314 -10.64 0.11 -16.75
N VAL A 315 -10.53 -0.04 -15.43
CA VAL A 315 -9.23 -0.03 -14.72
C VAL A 315 -8.40 -1.24 -15.11
N PHE A 316 -9.03 -2.43 -15.20
CA PHE A 316 -8.38 -3.65 -15.67
C PHE A 316 -7.80 -3.46 -17.08
N TYR A 317 -8.62 -3.04 -18.05
CA TYR A 317 -8.20 -2.84 -19.42
C TYR A 317 -7.12 -1.75 -19.57
N ARG A 318 -7.26 -0.61 -18.88
CA ARG A 318 -6.23 0.44 -18.85
C ARG A 318 -4.92 -0.06 -18.25
N GLY A 319 -4.97 -0.95 -17.27
CA GLY A 319 -3.78 -1.61 -16.73
C GLY A 319 -3.06 -2.44 -17.77
N LEU A 320 -3.81 -3.25 -18.54
CA LEU A 320 -3.25 -4.03 -19.65
C LEU A 320 -2.66 -3.15 -20.75
N LEU A 321 -3.33 -2.05 -21.11
CA LEU A 321 -2.82 -1.07 -22.08
C LEU A 321 -1.47 -0.47 -21.64
N LYS A 322 -1.36 -0.05 -20.37
CA LYS A 322 -0.12 0.49 -19.81
C LYS A 322 0.99 -0.55 -19.83
N TYR A 323 0.70 -1.79 -19.40
CA TYR A 323 1.65 -2.90 -19.44
C TYR A 323 2.12 -3.20 -20.87
N ALA A 324 1.20 -3.17 -21.84
CA ALA A 324 1.53 -3.41 -23.24
C ALA A 324 2.57 -2.41 -23.79
N GLY A 325 2.41 -1.14 -23.38
CA GLY A 325 3.31 -0.04 -23.74
C GLY A 325 4.58 0.10 -22.89
N ALA A 326 4.69 -0.58 -21.75
CA ALA A 326 5.79 -0.41 -20.79
C ALA A 326 7.14 -0.86 -21.37
N GLN A 327 8.24 -0.15 -21.07
CA GLN A 327 9.58 -0.53 -21.50
C GLN A 327 10.36 -1.16 -20.36
N MET A 328 10.54 -2.48 -20.40
CA MET A 328 11.29 -3.23 -19.40
C MET A 328 12.77 -3.27 -19.79
N ARG A 329 13.59 -2.47 -19.10
CA ARG A 329 15.01 -2.29 -19.44
C ARG A 329 15.97 -3.18 -18.65
N TRP A 330 15.52 -3.74 -17.53
CA TRP A 330 16.31 -4.66 -16.67
C TRP A 330 17.75 -4.18 -16.42
N GLY A 331 17.92 -2.87 -16.17
CA GLY A 331 19.20 -2.25 -15.90
C GLY A 331 20.08 -1.94 -17.12
N ARG A 332 19.57 -2.05 -18.36
CA ARG A 332 20.28 -1.72 -19.61
C ARG A 332 19.91 -0.36 -20.20
#